data_AF-A0A6B3H7E9-F1
#
_entry.id   AF-A0A6B3H7E9-F1
#
_cell.length_a   1.000
_cell.length_b   1.000
_cell.length_c   1.000
_cell.angle_alpha   90.00
_cell.angle_beta   90.00
_cell.angle_gamma   90.00
#
_symmetry.space_group_name_H-M   'P 1'
#
loop_
_entity.id
_entity.type
_entity.pdbx_description
1 polymer ?
#
loop_
_entity_poly.entity_id
_entity_poly.type
_entity_poly.pdbx_seq_one_letter_code
_entity_poly.pdbx_strand_id
1 'polypeptide(L)'
;MTSDSRPTPPHPAAARSYDGEGITVSFDAHRCLHAAECVRGLPAVFEVGRKPWILPGNAPADEVADVIHRCPSGALQYHRTDGLPDEIPDVPTHVSLHPDGVLH
;
A
#
# COMPACT_ATOMS: atom_id res chain seq x y z
N MET A 1 -37.47 -4.98 -8.77
CA MET A 1 -36.26 -4.17 -8.50
C MET A 1 -35.15 -5.15 -8.14
N THR A 2 -34.56 -5.80 -9.14
CA THR A 2 -33.51 -6.81 -8.93
C THR A 2 -32.17 -6.09 -8.83
N SER A 3 -31.58 -6.08 -7.63
CA SER A 3 -30.25 -5.55 -7.38
C SER A 3 -29.23 -6.47 -8.06
N ASP A 4 -28.55 -5.94 -9.08
CA ASP A 4 -27.43 -6.57 -9.78
C ASP A 4 -26.21 -6.58 -8.85
N SER A 5 -26.05 -7.66 -8.08
CA SER A 5 -24.83 -7.92 -7.32
C SER A 5 -23.71 -8.29 -8.30
N ARG A 6 -22.95 -7.29 -8.76
CA ARG A 6 -21.74 -7.56 -9.55
C ARG A 6 -20.73 -8.33 -8.70
N PRO A 7 -20.24 -9.49 -9.14
CA PRO A 7 -19.19 -10.20 -8.44
C PRO A 7 -17.89 -9.39 -8.48
N THR A 8 -17.30 -9.13 -7.31
CA THR A 8 -15.96 -8.54 -7.19
C THR A 8 -14.96 -9.46 -7.90
N PRO A 9 -14.20 -8.97 -8.89
CA PRO A 9 -13.21 -9.80 -9.57
C PRO A 9 -12.17 -10.27 -8.53
N PRO A 10 -11.76 -11.55 -8.56
CA PRO A 10 -10.74 -12.04 -7.65
C PRO A 10 -9.41 -11.34 -7.97
N HIS A 11 -8.99 -10.41 -7.12
CA HIS A 11 -7.63 -9.87 -7.18
C HIS A 11 -6.65 -11.03 -6.90
N PRO A 12 -5.75 -11.38 -7.84
CA PRO A 12 -4.82 -12.47 -7.61
C PRO A 12 -3.65 -12.01 -6.73
N ALA A 13 -3.27 -12.92 -5.82
CA ALA A 13 -2.20 -12.90 -4.82
C ALA A 13 -2.45 -12.08 -3.54
N ALA A 14 -2.57 -12.81 -2.44
CA ALA A 14 -2.61 -12.25 -1.09
C ALA A 14 -1.33 -11.43 -0.85
N ALA A 15 -1.48 -10.11 -0.71
CA ALA A 15 -0.42 -9.26 -0.21
C ALA A 15 0.12 -9.84 1.11
N ARG A 16 1.44 -9.85 1.26
CA ARG A 16 2.07 -10.32 2.51
C ARG A 16 2.08 -9.19 3.50
N SER A 17 1.55 -9.43 4.69
CA SER A 17 1.57 -8.45 5.78
C SER A 17 2.76 -8.69 6.70
N TYR A 18 3.29 -7.59 7.22
CA TYR A 18 4.40 -7.52 8.15
C TYR A 18 3.98 -6.58 9.27
N ASP A 19 3.93 -7.10 10.50
CA ASP A 19 3.52 -6.30 11.66
C ASP A 19 4.75 -5.62 12.28
N GLY A 20 4.59 -4.35 12.63
CA GLY A 20 5.51 -3.57 13.44
C GLY A 20 4.78 -2.84 14.55
N GLU A 21 5.56 -2.10 15.34
CA GLU A 21 5.02 -1.28 16.42
C GLU A 21 4.40 0.00 15.81
N GLY A 22 3.08 0.14 15.95
CA GLY A 22 2.33 1.30 15.45
C GLY A 22 2.00 1.27 13.94
N ILE A 23 2.48 0.27 13.19
CA ILE A 23 2.20 0.13 11.76
C ILE A 23 2.28 -1.33 11.28
N THR A 24 1.32 -1.73 10.45
CA THR A 24 1.38 -2.97 9.66
C THR A 24 1.61 -2.62 8.20
N VAL A 25 2.57 -3.26 7.56
CA VAL A 25 2.94 -3.05 6.15
C VAL A 25 2.48 -4.22 5.31
N SER A 26 1.80 -3.97 4.20
CA SER A 26 1.39 -4.97 3.22
C SER A 26 2.18 -4.82 1.92
N PHE A 27 2.65 -5.94 1.37
CA PHE A 27 3.40 -5.99 0.13
C PHE A 27 2.77 -6.93 -0.91
N ASP A 28 2.39 -6.36 -2.05
CA ASP A 28 1.92 -7.06 -3.24
C ASP A 28 3.04 -7.16 -4.29
N ALA A 29 3.62 -8.36 -4.42
CA ALA A 29 4.69 -8.63 -5.36
C ALA A 29 4.28 -8.45 -6.83
N HIS A 30 3.00 -8.63 -7.17
CA HIS A 30 2.51 -8.51 -8.55
C HIS A 30 2.39 -7.06 -9.01
N ARG A 31 2.25 -6.12 -8.06
CA ARG A 31 2.24 -4.68 -8.33
C ARG A 31 3.63 -4.05 -8.33
N CYS A 32 4.66 -4.73 -7.81
CA CYS A 32 5.97 -4.11 -7.61
C CYS A 32 6.72 -3.87 -8.93
N LEU A 33 6.94 -2.60 -9.28
CA LEU A 33 7.73 -2.19 -10.46
C LEU A 33 9.24 -2.05 -10.17
N HIS A 34 9.70 -2.43 -8.98
CA HIS A 34 11.11 -2.34 -8.56
C HIS A 34 11.73 -0.94 -8.70
N ALA A 35 10.96 0.12 -8.44
CA ALA A 35 11.43 1.51 -8.46
C ALA A 35 12.54 1.82 -7.42
N ALA A 36 12.74 0.92 -6.45
CA ALA A 36 13.75 1.01 -5.39
C ALA A 36 13.59 2.17 -4.39
N GLU A 37 12.46 2.89 -4.41
CA GLU A 37 12.13 3.92 -3.43
C GLU A 37 12.15 3.40 -1.99
N CYS A 38 11.63 2.19 -1.76
CA CYS A 38 11.58 1.59 -0.42
C CYS A 38 12.98 1.25 0.12
N VAL A 39 13.78 0.52 -0.65
CA VAL A 39 15.11 0.05 -0.22
C VAL A 39 16.13 1.19 -0.12
N ARG A 40 15.99 2.24 -0.93
CA ARG A 40 16.85 3.43 -0.85
C ARG A 40 16.39 4.39 0.23
N GLY A 41 15.07 4.53 0.39
CA GLY A 41 14.46 5.47 1.32
C GLY A 41 14.57 5.04 2.78
N LEU A 42 14.51 3.73 3.08
CA LEU A 42 14.58 3.22 4.44
C LEU A 42 15.16 1.80 4.51
N PRO A 43 16.47 1.64 4.28
CA PRO A 43 17.13 0.32 4.24
C PRO A 43 17.09 -0.43 5.58
N ALA A 44 16.88 0.26 6.69
CA ALA A 44 16.67 -0.37 8.00
C ALA A 44 15.39 -1.22 8.04
N VAL A 45 14.38 -0.85 7.24
CA VAL A 45 13.08 -1.53 7.16
C VAL A 45 12.99 -2.43 5.94
N PHE A 46 13.48 -1.98 4.78
CA PHE A 46 13.38 -2.70 3.50
C PHE A 46 14.76 -3.19 3.04
N GLU A 47 15.04 -4.47 3.26
CA GLU A 47 16.37 -5.04 3.02
C GLU A 47 16.26 -6.32 2.19
N VAL A 48 16.69 -6.24 0.94
CA VAL A 48 16.65 -7.34 -0.03
C VAL A 48 17.72 -8.38 0.32
N GLY A 49 17.36 -9.67 0.24
CA GLY A 49 18.30 -10.78 0.46
C GLY A 49 18.16 -11.48 1.81
N ARG A 50 17.33 -10.96 2.71
CA ARG A 50 17.01 -11.56 4.01
C ARG A 50 15.54 -11.97 4.12
N LYS A 51 15.20 -12.69 5.21
CA LYS A 51 13.83 -13.15 5.49
C LYS A 51 13.49 -12.93 6.98
N PRO A 52 12.42 -12.19 7.33
CA PRO A 52 11.63 -11.33 6.43
C PRO A 52 12.49 -10.19 5.87
N TRP A 53 12.12 -9.68 4.70
CA TRP A 53 12.83 -8.56 4.02
C TRP A 53 12.21 -7.19 4.33
N ILE A 54 11.04 -7.17 4.97
CA ILE A 54 10.38 -5.99 5.50
C ILE A 54 10.33 -6.12 7.03
N LEU A 55 10.88 -5.14 7.74
CA LEU A 55 10.82 -5.01 9.20
C LEU A 55 10.24 -3.65 9.60
N PRO A 56 8.92 -3.50 9.68
CA PRO A 56 8.32 -2.20 9.96
C PRO A 56 8.71 -1.64 11.34
N GLY A 57 9.07 -2.50 12.31
CA GLY A 57 9.53 -2.08 13.63
C GLY A 57 10.96 -1.53 13.70
N ASN A 58 11.69 -1.44 12.59
CA ASN A 58 13.06 -0.91 12.58
C ASN A 58 13.14 0.61 12.40
N ALA A 59 12.01 1.30 12.30
CA ALA A 59 11.92 2.74 12.20
C ALA A 59 10.57 3.23 12.78
N PRO A 60 10.43 4.53 13.09
CA PRO A 60 9.14 5.10 13.45
C PRO A 60 8.09 4.87 12.36
N ALA A 61 6.84 4.64 12.77
CA ALA A 61 5.73 4.38 11.86
C ALA A 61 5.53 5.49 10.81
N ASP A 62 5.84 6.75 11.16
CA ASP A 62 5.78 7.89 10.24
C ASP A 62 6.81 7.79 9.12
N GLU A 63 8.07 7.45 9.44
CA GLU A 63 9.12 7.26 8.44
C GLU A 63 8.79 6.10 7.50
N VAL A 64 8.19 5.03 8.04
CA VAL A 64 7.73 3.88 7.25
C VAL A 64 6.63 4.33 6.28
N ALA A 65 5.63 5.08 6.76
CA ALA A 65 4.55 5.61 5.94
C ALA A 65 5.09 6.52 4.81
N ASP A 66 5.96 7.48 5.13
CA ASP A 66 6.59 8.41 4.18
C ASP A 66 7.33 7.71 3.04
N VAL A 67 7.98 6.58 3.34
CA VAL A 67 8.65 5.76 2.33
C VAL A 67 7.65 5.00 1.46
N ILE A 68 6.57 4.51 2.06
CA ILE A 68 5.53 3.77 1.36
C ILE A 68 4.76 4.69 0.40
N HIS A 69 4.50 5.96 0.76
CA HIS A 69 3.86 6.95 -0.14
C HIS A 69 4.65 7.20 -1.42
N ARG A 70 5.96 7.00 -1.39
CA ARG A 70 6.82 7.14 -2.57
C ARG A 70 6.74 5.96 -3.53
N CYS A 71 6.04 4.86 -3.17
CA CYS A 71 5.89 3.70 -4.03
C CYS A 71 4.96 4.02 -5.22
N PRO A 72 5.47 4.18 -6.46
CA PRO A 72 4.65 4.66 -7.57
C PRO A 72 3.63 3.63 -8.06
N SER A 73 3.80 2.37 -7.70
CA SER A 73 2.93 1.28 -8.14
C SER A 73 1.90 0.85 -7.10
N GLY A 74 1.94 1.41 -5.88
CA GLY A 74 1.08 0.99 -4.77
C GLY A 74 1.30 -0.46 -4.35
N ALA A 75 2.48 -1.03 -4.62
CA ALA A 75 2.85 -2.39 -4.20
C ALA A 75 3.08 -2.48 -2.70
N LEU A 76 3.43 -1.36 -2.07
CA LEU A 76 3.47 -1.22 -0.63
C LEU A 76 2.27 -0.42 -0.18
N GLN A 77 1.63 -0.89 0.89
CA GLN A 77 0.54 -0.23 1.60
C GLN A 77 0.81 -0.37 3.10
N TYR A 78 0.16 0.45 3.92
CA TYR A 78 0.25 0.32 5.37
C TYR A 78 -1.11 0.57 6.03
N HIS A 79 -1.19 0.16 7.29
CA HIS A 79 -2.27 0.48 8.21
C HIS A 79 -1.66 0.82 9.58
N ARG A 80 -2.04 1.96 10.15
CA ARG A 80 -1.59 2.45 11.47
C ARG A 80 -2.27 1.68 12.58
N THR A 81 -1.48 1.25 13.55
CA THR A 81 -1.96 0.51 14.73
C THR A 81 -1.73 1.28 16.03
N ASP A 82 -1.15 2.48 15.95
CA ASP A 82 -0.89 3.39 17.08
C ASP A 82 -2.04 4.35 17.40
N GLY A 83 -3.17 4.24 16.69
CA GLY A 83 -4.35 5.08 16.89
C GLY A 83 -4.25 6.46 16.23
N LEU A 84 -3.18 6.73 15.48
CA LEU A 84 -3.16 7.83 14.52
C LEU A 84 -3.94 7.42 13.27
N PRO A 85 -4.65 8.36 12.62
CA PRO A 85 -5.32 8.05 11.36
C PRO A 85 -4.28 7.62 10.32
N ASP A 86 -4.62 6.58 9.53
CA ASP A 86 -3.99 6.36 8.23
C ASP A 86 -4.05 7.67 7.41
N GLU A 87 -3.17 7.86 6.42
CA GLU A 87 -3.28 9.02 5.52
C GLU A 87 -4.71 9.05 4.95
N ILE A 88 -5.53 9.99 5.43
CA ILE A 88 -6.84 10.29 4.87
C ILE A 88 -6.53 11.28 3.75
N PRO A 89 -6.70 10.91 2.46
CA PRO A 89 -6.61 11.90 1.40
C PRO A 89 -7.62 13.01 1.70
N ASP A 90 -7.16 14.27 1.75
CA ASP A 90 -7.99 15.43 2.09
C ASP A 90 -9.26 15.50 1.21
N VAL A 91 -9.16 14.98 -0.03
CA VAL A 91 -10.29 14.78 -0.93
C VAL A 91 -10.28 13.34 -1.46
N PRO A 92 -11.33 12.54 -1.24
CA PRO A 92 -11.43 11.23 -1.86
C PRO A 92 -11.49 11.40 -3.39
N THR A 93 -10.62 10.67 -4.09
CA THR A 93 -10.62 10.68 -5.57
C THR A 93 -11.92 10.07 -6.07
N HIS A 94 -12.79 10.90 -6.64
CA HIS A 94 -14.05 10.46 -7.24
C HIS A 94 -13.86 10.18 -8.74
N VAL A 95 -13.98 8.91 -9.14
CA VAL A 95 -13.96 8.51 -10.55
C VAL A 95 -15.40 8.31 -11.02
N SER A 96 -15.89 9.20 -11.88
CA SER A 96 -17.19 9.04 -12.54
C SER A 96 -16.98 8.39 -13.91
N LEU A 97 -17.60 7.23 -14.14
CA LEU A 97 -17.66 6.65 -15.48
C LEU A 97 -18.67 7.47 -16.30
N HIS A 98 -18.18 8.28 -17.22
CA HIS A 98 -19.05 8.98 -18.16
C HIS A 98 -19.55 7.98 -19.22
N PRO A 99 -20.85 7.97 -19.58
CA PRO A 99 -21.44 6.97 -20.48
C PRO A 99 -20.86 6.94 -21.91
N ASP A 100 -20.04 7.92 -22.29
CA ASP A 100 -19.31 7.99 -23.56
C ASP A 100 -17.85 7.49 -23.48
N GLY A 101 -17.36 7.13 -22.28
CA GLY A 101 -16.04 6.54 -22.07
C GLY A 101 -14.85 7.50 -22.20
N VAL A 102 -15.08 8.82 -22.24
CA VAL A 102 -13.99 9.81 -22.35
C VAL A 102 -13.68 10.41 -20.99
N LEU A 103 -12.40 10.36 -20.59
CA LEU A 103 -11.90 11.07 -19.41
C LEU A 103 -11.51 12.50 -19.86
N HIS A 104 -12.21 13.51 -19.34
CA HIS A 104 -11.89 14.94 -19.51
C HIS A 104 -11.08 15.46 -18.32
#